data_AF-A0A523Q133-F1
#
_entry.id   AF-A0A523Q133-F1
#
_cell.length_a   1.000
_cell.length_b   1.000
_cell.length_c   1.000
_cell.angle_alpha   90.00
_cell.angle_beta   90.00
_cell.angle_gamma   90.00
#
_symmetry.space_group_name_H-M   'P 1'
#
loop_
_entity.id
_entity.type
_entity.pdbx_description
1 polymer ?
#
loop_
_entity_poly.entity_id
_entity_poly.type
_entity_poly.pdbx_seq_one_letter_code
_entity_poly.pdbx_strand_id
1 'polypeptide(L)'
;MARNKALGVTVEAKYTLEEYDIVSLSAKQSDGLEIWLRENGYRIPKGASAALKPYINQGMKFFVAKVNLKEQAKLGYSHLRPLQFAFESEKFMLPMRLGMLNAAPNKPQDLIVYALTREGRVESSNYRTVKLAANENLPHFIKPHFKDFYKALFDTSAQREDYRVAFTEYFWDMGWCDPCAANPLSPEELRQAGVFWLDGQAEEAFQRLQAPAAKRMPPMVLPPGGGAQPVMLTRLHVRYTPATFPDDLAFTQTKDRQNFQARYVVHNPYAGSVAQCATDMAQQECDRLCQPKVERVLERLKSLDPASISKPSRNPRWEGNPAAYAGKSPEQLSQDCAQSCTASKRSTLDAARLYYEEQVPARIKQESATLAKLTGWSLADIDKLARGESKPPLHKTSSSQPDTRTWWERLFETRRSATAAAANPATPS
;
A
#
# COMPACT_ATOMS: atom_id res chain seq x y z
N MET A 1 48.53 11.80 7.75
CA MET A 1 48.55 10.53 8.51
C MET A 1 48.65 10.73 10.02
N ALA A 2 49.54 11.60 10.54
CA ALA A 2 49.66 11.86 11.98
C ALA A 2 48.34 12.31 12.64
N ARG A 3 47.58 13.23 12.01
CA ARG A 3 46.27 13.69 12.53
C ARG A 3 45.24 12.57 12.61
N ASN A 4 45.08 11.77 11.56
CA ASN A 4 44.15 10.62 11.55
C ASN A 4 44.47 9.65 12.69
N LYS A 5 45.76 9.31 12.88
CA LYS A 5 46.21 8.43 13.97
C LYS A 5 45.90 9.02 15.35
N ALA A 6 46.10 10.32 15.53
CA ALA A 6 45.78 11.03 16.78
C ALA A 6 44.28 11.03 17.09
N LEU A 7 43.42 11.04 16.06
CA LEU A 7 41.96 10.91 16.18
C LEU A 7 41.50 9.44 16.22
N GLY A 8 42.42 8.48 16.20
CA GLY A 8 42.08 7.05 16.16
C GLY A 8 41.32 6.63 14.90
N VAL A 9 41.43 7.35 13.79
CA VAL A 9 40.77 7.07 12.50
C VAL A 9 41.78 6.53 11.49
N THR A 10 41.36 5.50 10.74
CA THR A 10 42.11 4.95 9.60
C THR A 10 41.28 5.12 8.34
N VAL A 11 41.90 5.62 7.27
CA VAL A 11 41.30 5.65 5.94
C VAL A 11 41.67 4.34 5.24
N GLU A 12 40.68 3.47 5.05
CA GLU A 12 40.85 2.15 4.43
C GLU A 12 40.88 2.26 2.90
N ALA A 13 40.01 3.11 2.36
CA ALA A 13 39.93 3.38 0.93
C ALA A 13 39.41 4.80 0.68
N LYS A 14 39.85 5.42 -0.42
CA LYS A 14 39.34 6.71 -0.89
C LYS A 14 39.36 6.75 -2.41
N TYR A 15 38.24 7.10 -3.03
CA TYR A 15 38.11 7.24 -4.48
C TYR A 15 36.94 8.15 -4.84
N THR A 16 36.96 8.70 -6.04
CA THR A 16 35.84 9.43 -6.62
C THR A 16 35.10 8.48 -7.55
N LEU A 17 33.80 8.33 -7.33
CA LEU A 17 32.89 7.59 -8.18
C LEU A 17 31.86 8.59 -8.69
N GLU A 18 32.06 9.06 -9.91
CA GLU A 18 31.15 10.00 -10.57
C GLU A 18 30.87 11.23 -9.70
N GLU A 19 29.61 11.52 -9.34
CA GLU A 19 29.21 12.65 -8.50
C GLU A 19 29.55 12.50 -7.00
N TYR A 20 30.27 11.44 -6.59
CA TYR A 20 30.57 11.15 -5.19
C TYR A 20 32.06 10.96 -4.89
N ASP A 21 32.54 11.65 -3.87
CA ASP A 21 33.80 11.29 -3.20
C ASP A 21 33.49 10.30 -2.07
N ILE A 22 34.00 9.07 -2.22
CA ILE A 22 33.78 7.96 -1.32
C ILE A 22 35.01 7.75 -0.43
N VAL A 23 34.78 7.58 0.88
CA VAL A 23 35.81 7.17 1.84
C VAL A 23 35.29 6.03 2.70
N SER A 24 36.08 4.97 2.80
CA SER A 24 35.88 3.89 3.76
C SER A 24 36.81 4.11 4.96
N LEU A 25 36.25 4.11 6.16
CA LEU A 25 36.94 4.44 7.40
C LEU A 25 36.81 3.30 8.41
N SER A 26 37.83 3.13 9.25
CA SER A 26 37.68 2.52 10.57
C SER A 26 38.09 3.50 11.65
N ALA A 27 37.58 3.29 12.86
CA ALA A 27 37.88 4.14 13.99
C ALA A 27 38.01 3.32 15.28
N LYS A 28 38.84 3.81 16.21
CA LYS A 28 38.96 3.30 17.58
C LYS A 28 38.31 4.23 18.62
N GLN A 29 38.06 5.47 18.23
CA GLN A 29 37.55 6.55 19.08
C GLN A 29 36.39 7.25 18.37
N SER A 30 35.22 7.26 19.00
CA SER A 30 34.00 7.80 18.39
C SER A 30 33.99 9.33 18.28
N ASP A 31 34.57 10.00 19.27
CA ASP A 31 34.81 11.43 19.31
C ASP A 31 35.85 11.84 18.26
N GLY A 32 36.92 11.05 18.14
CA GLY A 32 37.92 11.22 17.09
C GLY A 32 37.34 11.08 15.68
N LEU A 33 36.46 10.09 15.46
CA LEU A 33 35.72 9.95 14.20
C LEU A 33 34.79 11.15 13.93
N GLU A 34 34.06 11.62 14.93
CA GLU A 34 33.22 12.82 14.78
C GLU A 34 34.05 14.06 14.40
N ILE A 35 35.18 14.29 15.08
CA ILE A 35 36.10 15.40 14.77
C ILE A 35 36.61 15.25 13.34
N TRP A 36 37.07 14.06 12.95
CA TRP A 36 37.58 13.80 11.60
C TRP A 36 36.53 14.12 10.53
N LEU A 37 35.28 13.69 10.73
CA LEU A 37 34.18 13.96 9.80
C LEU A 37 33.93 15.48 9.68
N ARG A 38 33.92 16.21 10.79
CA ARG A 38 33.75 17.68 10.77
C ARG A 38 34.91 18.40 10.08
N GLU A 39 36.16 18.04 10.42
CA GLU A 39 37.37 18.60 9.79
C GLU A 39 37.40 18.34 8.28
N ASN A 40 36.83 17.21 7.84
CA ASN A 40 36.71 16.86 6.43
C ASN A 40 35.40 17.38 5.80
N GLY A 41 34.67 18.30 6.43
CA GLY A 41 33.53 19.01 5.82
C GLY A 41 32.22 18.20 5.73
N TYR A 42 32.09 17.11 6.49
CA TYR A 42 30.82 16.41 6.64
C TYR A 42 29.93 17.12 7.66
N ARG A 43 28.63 17.24 7.36
CA ARG A 43 27.63 17.81 8.27
C ARG A 43 27.09 16.70 9.18
N ILE A 44 27.60 16.66 10.40
CA ILE A 44 27.26 15.64 11.41
C ILE A 44 26.45 16.29 12.54
N PRO A 45 25.33 15.69 12.99
CA PRO A 45 24.51 16.21 14.08
C PRO A 45 25.28 16.22 15.40
N LYS A 46 24.86 17.03 16.38
CA LYS A 46 25.44 16.99 17.72
C LYS A 46 25.16 15.63 18.36
N GLY A 47 26.11 15.10 19.13
CA GLY A 47 25.96 13.80 19.81
C GLY A 47 26.22 12.58 18.92
N ALA A 48 26.74 12.76 17.71
CA ALA A 48 27.04 11.65 16.81
C ALA A 48 28.05 10.66 17.39
N SER A 49 29.04 11.12 18.17
CA SER A 49 29.98 10.23 18.87
C SER A 49 29.26 9.14 19.67
N ALA A 50 28.20 9.47 20.40
CA ALA A 50 27.44 8.47 21.17
C ALA A 50 26.73 7.45 20.26
N ALA A 51 26.18 7.90 19.13
CA ALA A 51 25.53 7.01 18.16
C ALA A 51 26.52 6.14 17.36
N LEU A 52 27.74 6.62 17.13
CA LEU A 52 28.78 5.92 16.37
C LEU A 52 29.53 4.87 17.23
N LYS A 53 29.63 5.09 18.54
CA LYS A 53 30.38 4.23 19.46
C LYS A 53 29.97 2.75 19.41
N PRO A 54 28.67 2.37 19.39
CA PRO A 54 28.26 0.97 19.25
C PRO A 54 28.78 0.32 17.97
N TYR A 55 28.81 1.04 16.85
CA TYR A 55 29.33 0.50 15.58
C TYR A 55 30.84 0.30 15.62
N ILE A 56 31.59 1.21 16.25
CA ILE A 56 33.03 1.05 16.50
C ILE A 56 33.31 -0.18 17.35
N ASN A 57 32.57 -0.34 18.46
CA ASN A 57 32.73 -1.49 19.36
C ASN A 57 32.43 -2.83 18.66
N GLN A 58 31.56 -2.80 17.64
CA GLN A 58 31.23 -3.95 16.80
C GLN A 58 32.22 -4.17 15.64
N GLY A 59 33.29 -3.37 15.55
CA GLY A 59 34.30 -3.48 14.50
C GLY A 59 33.80 -3.06 13.11
N MET A 60 32.68 -2.33 13.03
CA MET A 60 32.11 -1.92 11.75
C MET A 60 32.98 -0.86 11.06
N LYS A 61 32.94 -0.87 9.72
CA LYS A 61 33.53 0.16 8.88
C LYS A 61 32.50 1.24 8.56
N PHE A 62 32.96 2.47 8.35
CA PHE A 62 32.12 3.59 7.99
C PHE A 62 32.35 3.95 6.53
N PHE A 63 31.31 3.79 5.73
CA PHE A 63 31.28 4.23 4.34
C PHE A 63 30.66 5.62 4.30
N VAL A 64 31.44 6.64 3.93
CA VAL A 64 30.97 8.01 3.83
C VAL A 64 31.07 8.52 2.40
N ALA A 65 29.95 9.00 1.88
CA ALA A 65 29.84 9.59 0.55
C ALA A 65 29.63 11.10 0.67
N LYS A 66 30.39 11.87 -0.09
CA LYS A 66 30.23 13.31 -0.20
C LYS A 66 29.92 13.67 -1.66
N VAL A 67 28.91 14.51 -1.86
CA VAL A 67 28.57 15.01 -3.21
C VAL A 67 29.68 15.92 -3.71
N ASN A 68 30.25 15.57 -4.86
CA ASN A 68 31.23 16.36 -5.58
C ASN A 68 30.51 17.20 -6.65
N LEU A 69 30.19 18.45 -6.32
CA LEU A 69 29.45 19.35 -7.21
C LEU A 69 30.16 19.63 -8.54
N LYS A 70 31.50 19.52 -8.58
CA LYS A 70 32.27 19.72 -9.81
C LYS A 70 32.09 18.55 -10.76
N GLU A 71 32.12 17.32 -10.25
CA GLU A 71 31.86 16.13 -11.08
C GLU A 71 30.37 16.04 -11.45
N GLN A 72 29.47 16.34 -10.51
CA GLN A 72 28.02 16.35 -10.76
C GLN A 72 27.64 17.30 -11.90
N ALA A 73 28.22 18.49 -11.95
CA ALA A 73 27.95 19.48 -13.00
C ALA A 73 28.32 18.97 -14.41
N LYS A 74 29.26 18.02 -14.53
CA LYS A 74 29.68 17.45 -15.83
C LYS A 74 28.69 16.42 -16.36
N LEU A 75 27.87 15.82 -15.49
CA LEU A 75 27.00 14.70 -15.86
C LEU A 75 25.71 15.15 -16.56
N GLY A 76 25.33 16.43 -16.44
CA GLY A 76 24.15 16.98 -17.11
C GLY A 76 22.80 16.56 -16.51
N TYR A 77 22.79 15.85 -15.37
CA TYR A 77 21.57 15.46 -14.65
C TYR A 77 21.36 16.29 -13.39
N SER A 78 20.10 16.60 -13.08
CA SER A 78 19.71 17.36 -11.88
C SER A 78 19.57 16.53 -10.60
N HIS A 79 19.55 15.20 -10.72
CA HIS A 79 19.33 14.27 -9.61
C HIS A 79 20.59 13.46 -9.30
N LEU A 80 20.76 13.16 -8.01
CA LEU A 80 21.82 12.28 -7.52
C LEU A 80 21.45 10.82 -7.76
N ARG A 81 22.34 10.04 -8.37
CA ARG A 81 22.08 8.61 -8.59
C ARG A 81 22.14 7.83 -7.28
N PRO A 82 21.28 6.81 -7.07
CA PRO A 82 21.37 5.94 -5.90
C PRO A 82 22.73 5.27 -5.80
N LEU A 83 23.25 5.15 -4.57
CA LEU A 83 24.47 4.40 -4.31
C LEU A 83 24.13 2.91 -4.18
N GLN A 84 24.82 2.08 -4.96
CA GLN A 84 24.76 0.63 -4.87
C GLN A 84 26.10 0.10 -4.35
N PHE A 85 26.04 -0.73 -3.33
CA PHE A 85 27.20 -1.43 -2.78
C PHE A 85 26.76 -2.83 -2.34
N ALA A 86 27.71 -3.75 -2.33
CA ALA A 86 27.48 -5.14 -1.96
C ALA A 86 28.57 -5.56 -0.98
N PHE A 87 28.18 -6.24 0.09
CA PHE A 87 29.07 -6.72 1.14
C PHE A 87 28.45 -7.95 1.80
N GLU A 88 29.28 -8.77 2.42
CA GLU A 88 28.83 -9.93 3.19
C GLU A 88 28.80 -9.57 4.68
N SER A 89 27.78 -10.05 5.37
CA SER A 89 27.65 -9.88 6.81
C SER A 89 26.81 -11.00 7.41
N GLU A 90 27.23 -11.49 8.57
CA GLU A 90 26.43 -12.38 9.41
C GLU A 90 25.25 -11.64 10.07
N LYS A 91 25.25 -10.30 10.04
CA LYS A 91 24.21 -9.46 10.63
C LYS A 91 23.25 -8.97 9.56
N PHE A 92 22.05 -9.52 9.53
CA PHE A 92 20.97 -9.01 8.69
C PHE A 92 20.28 -7.82 9.36
N MET A 93 20.86 -6.62 9.23
CA MET A 93 20.35 -5.40 9.87
C MET A 93 20.64 -4.13 9.07
N LEU A 94 19.90 -3.05 9.35
CA LEU A 94 20.13 -1.72 8.85
C LEU A 94 20.57 -0.77 9.99
N PRO A 95 21.82 -0.27 9.96
CA PRO A 95 22.30 0.73 10.91
C PRO A 95 21.59 2.07 10.69
N MET A 96 20.77 2.50 11.65
CA MET A 96 19.94 3.72 11.52
C MET A 96 20.15 4.76 12.61
N ARG A 97 20.99 4.51 13.63
CA ARG A 97 21.23 5.45 14.76
C ARG A 97 21.59 6.86 14.30
N LEU A 98 22.45 6.98 13.30
CA LEU A 98 22.83 8.30 12.78
C LEU A 98 21.69 8.97 11.99
N GLY A 99 20.87 8.18 11.28
CA GLY A 99 19.67 8.68 10.60
C GLY A 99 18.68 9.28 11.60
N MET A 100 18.50 8.63 12.74
CA MET A 100 17.61 9.09 13.82
C MET A 100 18.06 10.39 14.45
N LEU A 101 19.37 10.59 14.64
CA LEU A 101 19.91 11.87 15.10
C LEU A 101 19.76 13.01 14.08
N ASN A 102 19.68 12.69 12.80
CA ASN A 102 19.44 13.67 11.73
C ASN A 102 17.97 14.07 11.60
N ALA A 103 17.03 13.33 12.21
CA ALA A 103 15.63 13.69 12.20
C ALA A 103 15.39 15.00 12.96
N ALA A 104 14.65 15.91 12.32
CA ALA A 104 14.29 17.17 12.96
C ALA A 104 13.45 16.88 14.23
N PRO A 105 13.63 17.65 15.31
CA PRO A 105 12.84 17.48 16.51
C PRO A 105 11.34 17.49 16.19
N ASN A 106 10.61 16.49 16.69
CA ASN A 106 9.17 16.32 16.51
C ASN A 106 8.69 16.10 15.06
N LYS A 107 9.58 15.76 14.12
CA LYS A 107 9.20 15.36 12.76
C LYS A 107 9.58 13.91 12.51
N PRO A 108 8.60 13.01 12.30
CA PRO A 108 8.88 11.64 11.91
C PRO A 108 9.61 11.57 10.56
N GLN A 109 10.42 10.53 10.37
CA GLN A 109 11.06 10.21 9.11
C GLN A 109 10.57 8.86 8.59
N ASP A 110 10.45 8.77 7.27
CA ASP A 110 10.08 7.56 6.57
C ASP A 110 11.32 6.83 6.05
N LEU A 111 11.34 5.52 6.27
CA LEU A 111 12.29 4.58 5.69
C LEU A 111 11.51 3.48 4.98
N ILE A 112 11.80 3.28 3.71
CA ILE A 112 11.24 2.19 2.92
C ILE A 112 12.35 1.19 2.64
N VAL A 113 12.12 -0.07 3.01
CA VAL A 113 13.04 -1.19 2.77
C VAL A 113 12.39 -2.13 1.77
N TYR A 114 13.09 -2.37 0.66
CA TYR A 114 12.79 -3.47 -0.24
C TYR A 114 13.79 -4.58 0.01
N ALA A 115 13.30 -5.76 0.35
CA ALA A 115 14.12 -6.94 0.56
C ALA A 115 13.79 -8.00 -0.49
N LEU A 116 14.82 -8.44 -1.21
CA LEU A 116 14.76 -9.50 -2.21
C LEU A 116 15.42 -10.73 -1.62
N THR A 117 14.67 -11.81 -1.44
CA THR A 117 15.16 -13.04 -0.78
C THR A 117 14.84 -14.28 -1.60
N ARG A 118 15.45 -15.42 -1.22
CA ARG A 118 15.26 -16.71 -1.91
C ARG A 118 14.05 -17.50 -1.41
N GLU A 119 13.66 -17.33 -0.15
CA GLU A 119 12.72 -18.26 0.49
C GLU A 119 11.43 -17.65 1.00
N GLY A 120 11.43 -16.47 1.62
CA GLY A 120 10.23 -16.01 2.30
C GLY A 120 10.31 -14.58 2.81
N ARG A 121 9.22 -14.16 3.45
CA ARG A 121 9.02 -12.78 3.90
C ARG A 121 10.10 -12.36 4.88
N VAL A 122 10.56 -11.12 4.74
CA VAL A 122 11.42 -10.47 5.72
C VAL A 122 10.57 -9.76 6.77
N GLU A 123 10.92 -9.96 8.03
CA GLU A 123 10.30 -9.27 9.16
C GLU A 123 11.38 -8.62 10.02
N SER A 124 11.00 -7.63 10.82
CA SER A 124 11.88 -7.15 11.87
C SER A 124 11.98 -8.18 12.99
N SER A 125 13.19 -8.42 13.48
CA SER A 125 13.47 -9.34 14.59
C SER A 125 13.45 -8.66 15.96
N ASN A 126 13.57 -7.33 16.00
CA ASN A 126 13.61 -6.55 17.24
C ASN A 126 12.50 -5.49 17.38
N TYR A 127 11.67 -5.31 16.35
CA TYR A 127 10.44 -4.52 16.39
C TYR A 127 9.27 -5.35 15.90
N ARG A 128 8.05 -5.01 16.32
CA ARG A 128 6.87 -5.68 15.77
C ARG A 128 6.74 -5.35 14.30
N THR A 129 6.46 -6.38 13.51
CA THR A 129 6.08 -6.24 12.10
C THR A 129 4.57 -6.37 12.00
N VAL A 130 3.90 -5.36 11.44
CA VAL A 130 2.44 -5.32 11.33
C VAL A 130 2.01 -5.12 9.88
N LYS A 131 0.95 -5.80 9.44
CA LYS A 131 0.39 -5.60 8.10
C LYS A 131 -0.39 -4.30 8.05
N LEU A 132 -0.17 -3.47 7.03
CA LEU A 132 -1.00 -2.29 6.79
C LEU A 132 -2.44 -2.73 6.44
N ALA A 133 -3.45 -1.89 6.73
CA ALA A 133 -4.84 -2.20 6.36
C ALA A 133 -4.96 -2.46 4.86
N ALA A 134 -5.68 -3.53 4.48
CA ALA A 134 -5.78 -4.03 3.12
C ALA A 134 -7.15 -4.69 2.87
N ASN A 135 -7.56 -4.79 1.61
CA ASN A 135 -8.85 -5.31 1.15
C ASN A 135 -10.06 -4.49 1.64
N GLU A 136 -9.86 -3.22 1.98
CA GLU A 136 -10.91 -2.35 2.46
C GLU A 136 -11.71 -1.76 1.29
N ASN A 137 -13.04 -1.73 1.41
CA ASN A 137 -13.93 -1.09 0.44
C ASN A 137 -13.95 0.42 0.68
N LEU A 138 -13.61 1.20 -0.34
CA LEU A 138 -13.53 2.65 -0.30
C LEU A 138 -14.49 3.27 -1.32
N PRO A 139 -15.00 4.49 -1.04
CA PRO A 139 -15.97 5.12 -1.91
C PRO A 139 -15.31 5.57 -3.22
N HIS A 140 -16.05 5.46 -4.33
CA HIS A 140 -15.53 5.72 -5.68
C HIS A 140 -14.84 7.09 -5.88
N PHE A 141 -15.32 8.13 -5.20
CA PHE A 141 -14.73 9.47 -5.27
C PHE A 141 -13.31 9.56 -4.69
N ILE A 142 -12.81 8.54 -3.97
CA ILE A 142 -11.45 8.55 -3.44
C ILE A 142 -10.38 8.33 -4.52
N LYS A 143 -10.75 7.73 -5.66
CA LYS A 143 -9.82 7.32 -6.72
C LYS A 143 -8.86 8.45 -7.18
N PRO A 144 -9.32 9.67 -7.51
CA PRO A 144 -8.41 10.79 -7.85
C PRO A 144 -7.58 11.31 -6.66
N HIS A 145 -7.95 10.95 -5.43
CA HIS A 145 -7.31 11.40 -4.19
C HIS A 145 -6.52 10.30 -3.48
N PHE A 146 -6.17 9.22 -4.18
CA PHE A 146 -5.53 8.05 -3.58
C PHE A 146 -4.22 8.38 -2.84
N LYS A 147 -3.42 9.30 -3.39
CA LYS A 147 -2.18 9.77 -2.74
C LYS A 147 -2.46 10.42 -1.37
N ASP A 148 -3.52 11.21 -1.27
CA ASP A 148 -3.88 11.92 -0.05
C ASP A 148 -4.48 10.95 0.97
N PHE A 149 -5.33 10.02 0.50
CA PHE A 149 -5.83 8.89 1.29
C PHE A 149 -4.71 8.05 1.90
N TYR A 150 -3.77 7.58 1.09
CA TYR A 150 -2.71 6.68 1.57
C TYR A 150 -1.81 7.36 2.60
N LYS A 151 -1.49 8.65 2.41
CA LYS A 151 -0.77 9.44 3.41
C LYS A 151 -1.54 9.50 4.73
N ALA A 152 -2.82 9.85 4.70
CA ALA A 152 -3.64 9.94 5.92
C ALA A 152 -3.83 8.58 6.61
N LEU A 153 -3.98 7.50 5.84
CA LEU A 153 -4.00 6.13 6.35
C LEU A 153 -2.69 5.79 7.08
N PHE A 154 -1.55 6.06 6.43
CA PHE A 154 -0.25 5.70 6.99
C PHE A 154 0.09 6.56 8.22
N ASP A 155 -0.23 7.86 8.19
CA ASP A 155 -0.15 8.77 9.34
C ASP A 155 -0.95 8.23 10.53
N THR A 156 -2.22 7.88 10.31
CA THR A 156 -3.11 7.34 11.35
C THR A 156 -2.61 6.01 11.89
N SER A 157 -2.14 5.13 11.00
CA SER A 157 -1.60 3.81 11.37
C SER A 157 -0.32 3.96 12.19
N ALA A 158 0.63 4.80 11.75
CA ALA A 158 1.88 5.04 12.47
C ALA A 158 1.65 5.67 13.85
N GLN A 159 0.73 6.63 13.96
CA GLN A 159 0.34 7.23 15.25
C GLN A 159 -0.30 6.21 16.19
N ARG A 160 -1.19 5.35 15.67
CA ARG A 160 -1.84 4.30 16.48
C ARG A 160 -0.83 3.30 17.03
N GLU A 161 0.23 3.03 16.28
CA GLU A 161 1.31 2.13 16.68
C GLU A 161 2.47 2.85 17.40
N ASP A 162 2.27 4.12 17.82
CA ASP A 162 3.24 4.99 18.50
C ASP A 162 4.60 5.08 17.78
N TYR A 163 4.60 4.97 16.44
CA TYR A 163 5.82 4.98 15.62
C TYR A 163 6.87 3.92 16.05
N ARG A 164 6.43 2.73 16.49
CA ARG A 164 7.30 1.66 17.05
C ARG A 164 7.26 0.35 16.28
N VAL A 165 6.78 0.37 15.04
CA VAL A 165 6.57 -0.84 14.23
C VAL A 165 7.12 -0.69 12.82
N ALA A 166 7.43 -1.81 12.20
CA ALA A 166 7.65 -1.90 10.76
C ALA A 166 6.34 -2.35 10.09
N PHE A 167 5.85 -1.57 9.14
CA PHE A 167 4.65 -1.94 8.37
C PHE A 167 5.04 -2.80 7.18
N THR A 168 4.47 -4.01 7.08
CA THR A 168 4.47 -4.76 5.83
C THR A 168 3.42 -4.17 4.91
N GLU A 169 3.84 -3.61 3.79
CA GLU A 169 2.96 -3.09 2.74
C GLU A 169 2.79 -4.09 1.60
N TYR A 170 3.82 -4.91 1.38
CA TYR A 170 3.85 -5.88 0.30
C TYR A 170 4.75 -7.06 0.65
N PHE A 171 4.28 -8.25 0.30
CA PHE A 171 5.08 -9.46 0.22
C PHE A 171 4.55 -10.32 -0.93
N TRP A 172 5.41 -10.74 -1.85
CA TRP A 172 5.00 -11.55 -2.99
C TRP A 172 6.11 -12.47 -3.50
N ASP A 173 5.73 -13.67 -3.90
CA ASP A 173 6.56 -14.59 -4.69
C ASP A 173 6.59 -14.14 -6.15
N MET A 174 7.70 -13.55 -6.59
CA MET A 174 7.85 -13.01 -7.95
C MET A 174 7.98 -14.11 -9.02
N GLY A 175 7.95 -15.39 -8.63
CA GLY A 175 7.86 -16.50 -9.54
C GLY A 175 6.53 -16.54 -10.29
N TRP A 176 5.48 -15.92 -9.78
CA TRP A 176 4.20 -15.90 -10.46
C TRP A 176 3.41 -14.65 -10.10
N CYS A 177 2.38 -14.37 -10.88
CA CYS A 177 1.61 -13.17 -10.71
C CYS A 177 0.20 -13.44 -11.24
N ASP A 178 -0.79 -13.44 -10.35
CA ASP A 178 -2.22 -13.54 -10.69
C ASP A 178 -3.07 -12.97 -9.54
N PRO A 179 -3.86 -11.89 -9.75
CA PRO A 179 -3.92 -11.05 -10.97
C PRO A 179 -2.71 -10.11 -11.08
N CYS A 180 -2.15 -9.96 -12.28
CA CYS A 180 -1.00 -9.08 -12.54
C CYS A 180 -1.36 -7.63 -12.83
N ALA A 181 -0.69 -6.71 -12.14
CA ALA A 181 -0.63 -5.31 -12.54
C ALA A 181 0.50 -5.04 -13.57
N ALA A 182 1.51 -5.91 -13.64
CA ALA A 182 2.65 -5.82 -14.56
C ALA A 182 3.33 -7.19 -14.75
N ASN A 183 4.22 -7.30 -15.74
CA ASN A 183 5.07 -8.47 -15.91
C ASN A 183 6.06 -8.61 -14.73
N PRO A 184 6.46 -9.85 -14.37
CA PRO A 184 7.57 -10.05 -13.43
C PRO A 184 8.86 -9.39 -13.91
N LEU A 185 9.73 -9.00 -12.98
CA LEU A 185 11.04 -8.45 -13.31
C LEU A 185 11.89 -9.48 -14.07
N SER A 186 12.58 -9.01 -15.11
CA SER A 186 13.55 -9.80 -15.85
C SER A 186 14.78 -10.12 -14.99
N PRO A 187 15.57 -11.16 -15.33
CA PRO A 187 16.82 -11.46 -14.65
C PRO A 187 17.80 -10.29 -14.61
N GLU A 188 17.84 -9.46 -15.67
CA GLU A 188 18.69 -8.27 -15.71
C GLU A 188 18.21 -7.19 -14.76
N GLU A 189 16.91 -6.93 -14.69
CA GLU A 189 16.34 -5.97 -13.72
C GLU A 189 16.56 -6.43 -12.28
N LEU A 190 16.43 -7.73 -12.01
CA LEU A 190 16.73 -8.31 -10.70
C LEU A 190 18.21 -8.16 -10.34
N ARG A 191 19.11 -8.38 -11.30
CA ARG A 191 20.55 -8.15 -11.12
C ARG A 191 20.84 -6.69 -10.80
N GLN A 192 20.23 -5.75 -11.53
CA GLN A 192 20.35 -4.31 -11.25
C GLN A 192 19.78 -3.93 -9.88
N ALA A 193 18.76 -4.63 -9.40
CA ALA A 193 18.19 -4.46 -8.06
C ALA A 193 19.02 -5.11 -6.93
N GLY A 194 20.11 -5.81 -7.24
CA GLY A 194 21.00 -6.44 -6.26
C GLY A 194 20.88 -7.96 -6.12
N VAL A 195 20.11 -8.62 -7.00
CA VAL A 195 19.92 -10.08 -6.98
C VAL A 195 21.02 -10.74 -7.81
N PHE A 196 22.21 -10.91 -7.23
CA PHE A 196 23.39 -11.43 -7.94
C PHE A 196 23.46 -12.97 -7.98
N TRP A 197 22.43 -13.64 -7.48
CA TRP A 197 22.50 -15.07 -7.17
C TRP A 197 21.59 -15.99 -7.98
N LEU A 198 20.87 -15.45 -8.96
CA LEU A 198 19.93 -16.22 -9.78
C LEU A 198 20.61 -17.26 -10.66
N ASP A 199 21.80 -16.96 -11.16
CA ASP A 199 22.53 -17.81 -12.11
C ASP A 199 23.27 -18.98 -11.41
N GLY A 200 23.00 -19.25 -10.12
CA GLY A 200 23.68 -20.28 -9.33
C GLY A 200 25.14 -19.98 -8.96
N GLN A 201 25.69 -18.87 -9.48
CA GLN A 201 27.08 -18.43 -9.28
C GLN A 201 27.16 -17.18 -8.40
N ALA A 202 26.45 -17.15 -7.27
CA ALA A 202 26.39 -15.96 -6.41
C ALA A 202 27.78 -15.44 -6.01
N GLU A 203 28.67 -16.36 -5.66
CA GLU A 203 30.05 -16.06 -5.27
C GLU A 203 30.86 -15.46 -6.42
N GLU A 204 30.82 -16.06 -7.62
CA GLU A 204 31.52 -15.53 -8.79
C GLU A 204 30.94 -14.19 -9.24
N ALA A 205 29.62 -14.03 -9.19
CA ALA A 205 28.95 -12.78 -9.51
C ALA A 205 29.37 -11.67 -8.54
N PHE A 206 29.47 -11.98 -7.26
CA PHE A 206 29.95 -11.05 -6.23
C PHE A 206 31.44 -10.70 -6.41
N GLN A 207 32.30 -11.69 -6.70
CA GLN A 207 33.71 -11.44 -7.02
C GLN A 207 33.87 -10.56 -8.28
N ARG A 208 33.02 -10.74 -9.30
CA ARG A 208 33.00 -9.88 -10.50
C ARG A 208 32.58 -8.44 -10.18
N LEU A 209 31.68 -8.23 -9.22
CA LEU A 209 31.31 -6.87 -8.76
C LEU A 209 32.47 -6.18 -8.04
N GLN A 210 33.27 -6.93 -7.27
CA GLN A 210 34.46 -6.42 -6.59
C GLN A 210 35.63 -6.14 -7.55
N ALA A 211 35.61 -6.72 -8.76
CA ALA A 211 36.68 -6.52 -9.73
C ALA A 211 36.72 -5.07 -10.28
N PRO A 212 37.93 -4.49 -10.50
CA PRO A 212 38.08 -3.18 -11.14
C PRO A 212 37.37 -3.12 -12.49
N ALA A 213 36.79 -1.97 -12.84
CA ALA A 213 35.96 -1.79 -14.04
C ALA A 213 36.61 -2.31 -15.34
N ALA A 214 37.94 -2.20 -15.47
CA ALA A 214 38.71 -2.66 -16.63
C ALA A 214 38.74 -4.19 -16.83
N LYS A 215 38.32 -5.00 -15.83
CA LYS A 215 38.27 -6.48 -15.90
C LYS A 215 36.85 -7.04 -15.94
N ARG A 216 35.82 -6.19 -15.98
CA ARG A 216 34.43 -6.63 -16.11
C ARG A 216 34.17 -7.03 -17.56
N MET A 217 34.44 -8.28 -17.93
CA MET A 217 33.90 -8.81 -19.19
C MET A 217 32.38 -9.00 -19.03
N PRO A 218 31.57 -8.53 -20.00
CA PRO A 218 30.14 -8.81 -19.97
C PRO A 218 29.94 -10.33 -20.08
N PRO A 219 29.09 -10.94 -19.23
CA PRO A 219 28.80 -12.36 -19.36
C PRO A 219 28.21 -12.64 -20.74
N MET A 220 28.53 -13.79 -21.32
CA MET A 220 27.82 -14.32 -22.48
C MET A 220 26.42 -14.74 -22.02
N VAL A 221 25.46 -13.81 -22.12
CA VAL A 221 24.07 -14.06 -21.73
C VAL A 221 23.41 -14.90 -22.82
N LEU A 222 23.25 -16.20 -22.58
CA LEU A 222 22.20 -16.97 -23.26
C LEU A 222 20.85 -16.39 -22.80
N PRO A 223 19.90 -16.07 -23.70
CA PRO A 223 18.65 -15.45 -23.28
C PRO A 223 17.92 -16.41 -22.34
N PRO A 224 17.72 -16.05 -21.06
CA PRO A 224 16.87 -16.85 -20.20
C PRO A 224 15.45 -16.69 -20.72
N GLY A 225 14.76 -17.81 -20.96
CA GLY A 225 13.34 -17.78 -21.28
C GLY A 225 12.60 -16.96 -20.22
N GLY A 226 11.78 -16.00 -20.65
CA GLY A 226 10.96 -15.19 -19.77
C GLY A 226 10.11 -16.09 -18.89
N GLY A 227 10.48 -16.20 -17.62
CA GLY A 227 9.90 -17.16 -16.69
C GLY A 227 10.05 -16.70 -15.26
N ALA A 228 9.16 -17.22 -14.42
CA ALA A 228 9.16 -17.18 -12.97
C ALA A 228 10.57 -17.13 -12.36
N GLN A 229 10.94 -16.03 -11.69
CA GLN A 229 12.20 -15.96 -10.94
C GLN A 229 11.94 -16.31 -9.47
N PRO A 230 12.72 -17.19 -8.82
CA PRO A 230 12.50 -17.62 -7.44
C PRO A 230 12.97 -16.54 -6.44
N VAL A 231 12.39 -15.35 -6.55
CA VAL A 231 12.68 -14.18 -5.75
C VAL A 231 11.44 -13.77 -5.00
N MET A 232 11.56 -13.63 -3.70
CA MET A 232 10.51 -13.08 -2.85
C MET A 232 10.80 -11.61 -2.63
N LEU A 233 9.80 -10.76 -2.86
CA LEU A 233 9.90 -9.32 -2.61
C LEU A 233 9.10 -8.96 -1.37
N THR A 234 9.77 -8.41 -0.36
CA THR A 234 9.14 -7.77 0.79
C THR A 234 9.33 -6.26 0.72
N ARG A 235 8.26 -5.48 0.95
CA ARG A 235 8.32 -4.04 1.19
C ARG A 235 7.91 -3.74 2.62
N LEU A 236 8.86 -3.21 3.40
CA LEU A 236 8.62 -2.69 4.74
C LEU A 236 8.65 -1.17 4.70
N HIS A 237 7.75 -0.53 5.45
CA HIS A 237 7.70 0.90 5.63
C HIS A 237 7.75 1.22 7.12
N VAL A 238 8.79 1.95 7.52
CA VAL A 238 9.02 2.35 8.90
C VAL A 238 8.89 3.86 8.97
N ARG A 239 8.03 4.33 9.88
CA ARG A 239 8.02 5.74 10.29
C ARG A 239 8.48 5.84 11.72
N TYR A 240 9.60 6.53 11.90
CA TYR A 240 10.24 6.65 13.21
C TYR A 240 10.43 8.09 13.62
N THR A 241 10.52 8.30 14.93
CA THR A 241 10.99 9.54 15.54
C THR A 241 12.32 9.27 16.25
N PRO A 242 13.10 10.30 16.64
CA PRO A 242 14.30 10.10 17.46
C PRO A 242 14.08 9.28 18.74
N ALA A 243 12.85 9.21 19.25
CA ALA A 243 12.52 8.56 20.52
C ALA A 243 11.93 7.14 20.38
N THR A 244 11.53 6.72 19.18
CA THR A 244 10.69 5.52 19.02
C THR A 244 11.40 4.31 18.43
N PHE A 245 12.63 4.48 17.93
CA PHE A 245 13.50 3.42 17.44
C PHE A 245 14.88 3.49 18.11
N PRO A 246 15.05 3.17 19.41
CA PRO A 246 16.35 3.33 20.08
C PRO A 246 17.46 2.42 19.52
N ASP A 247 17.09 1.31 18.88
CA ASP A 247 17.99 0.33 18.29
C ASP A 247 17.92 0.30 16.77
N ASP A 248 18.99 -0.22 16.16
CA ASP A 248 19.04 -0.47 14.72
C ASP A 248 17.96 -1.46 14.29
N LEU A 249 17.53 -1.39 13.03
CA LEU A 249 16.51 -2.29 12.52
C LEU A 249 17.15 -3.62 12.14
N ALA A 250 16.93 -4.65 12.95
CA ALA A 250 17.36 -6.01 12.66
C ALA A 250 16.24 -6.78 11.95
N PHE A 251 16.64 -7.70 11.09
CA PHE A 251 15.73 -8.47 10.25
C PHE A 251 15.89 -9.96 10.46
N THR A 252 14.85 -10.69 10.09
CA THR A 252 14.89 -12.14 9.92
C THR A 252 14.16 -12.52 8.64
N GLN A 253 14.65 -13.55 7.97
CA GLN A 253 13.95 -14.17 6.85
C GLN A 253 13.09 -15.30 7.39
N THR A 254 11.79 -15.22 7.18
CA THR A 254 10.83 -16.25 7.57
C THR A 254 10.69 -17.32 6.49
N LYS A 255 10.04 -18.43 6.83
CA LYS A 255 9.56 -19.43 5.85
C LYS A 255 8.17 -19.12 5.30
N ASP A 256 7.55 -18.02 5.75
CA ASP A 256 6.21 -17.63 5.32
C ASP A 256 6.26 -17.11 3.87
N ARG A 257 5.51 -17.80 3.00
CA ARG A 257 5.32 -17.47 1.59
C ARG A 257 3.88 -16.99 1.28
N GLN A 258 3.07 -16.71 2.30
CA GLN A 258 1.73 -16.19 2.10
C GLN A 258 1.79 -14.76 1.55
N ASN A 259 1.39 -14.59 0.29
CA ASN A 259 1.30 -13.30 -0.37
C ASN A 259 0.46 -12.30 0.43
N PHE A 260 0.93 -11.05 0.44
CA PHE A 260 0.25 -9.94 1.06
C PHE A 260 0.46 -8.68 0.24
N GLN A 261 -0.61 -7.92 0.02
CA GLN A 261 -0.55 -6.63 -0.66
C GLN A 261 -1.54 -5.69 0.02
N ALA A 262 -1.07 -4.50 0.41
CA ALA A 262 -1.91 -3.40 0.80
C ALA A 262 -2.69 -2.88 -0.43
N ARG A 263 -3.84 -3.50 -0.72
CA ARG A 263 -4.76 -3.13 -1.79
C ARG A 263 -6.07 -2.59 -1.24
N TYR A 264 -6.72 -1.70 -1.97
CA TYR A 264 -7.99 -1.09 -1.59
C TYR A 264 -8.98 -1.24 -2.73
N VAL A 265 -10.22 -1.59 -2.42
CA VAL A 265 -11.25 -1.93 -3.40
C VAL A 265 -12.15 -0.73 -3.59
N VAL A 266 -12.33 -0.31 -4.84
CA VAL A 266 -13.19 0.81 -5.19
C VAL A 266 -14.34 0.32 -6.06
N HIS A 267 -15.57 0.38 -5.54
CA HIS A 267 -16.77 0.00 -6.27
C HIS A 267 -17.33 1.19 -7.03
N ASN A 268 -17.18 1.18 -8.35
CA ASN A 268 -17.78 2.20 -9.21
C ASN A 268 -19.28 1.90 -9.37
N PRO A 269 -20.19 2.82 -9.01
CA PRO A 269 -21.59 2.70 -9.36
C PRO A 269 -21.77 2.55 -10.88
N TYR A 270 -22.84 1.89 -11.31
CA TYR A 270 -23.18 1.85 -12.73
C TYR A 270 -23.33 3.28 -13.27
N ALA A 271 -22.74 3.54 -14.44
CA ALA A 271 -22.79 4.84 -15.08
C ALA A 271 -24.16 5.02 -15.74
N GLY A 272 -25.15 5.39 -14.94
CA GLY A 272 -26.52 5.61 -15.38
C GLY A 272 -27.37 6.29 -14.30
N SER A 273 -28.67 6.34 -14.53
CA SER A 273 -29.66 6.88 -13.60
C SER A 273 -30.99 6.18 -13.76
N VAL A 274 -31.86 6.32 -12.76
CA VAL A 274 -33.26 5.87 -12.86
C VAL A 274 -33.95 6.54 -14.06
N ALA A 275 -33.67 7.82 -14.33
CA ALA A 275 -34.26 8.56 -15.44
C ALA A 275 -33.81 8.04 -16.82
N GLN A 276 -32.52 7.73 -16.98
CA GLN A 276 -32.02 7.11 -18.22
C GLN A 276 -32.63 5.72 -18.41
N CYS A 277 -32.66 4.90 -17.36
CA CYS A 277 -33.31 3.59 -17.39
C CYS A 277 -34.80 3.70 -17.78
N ALA A 278 -35.52 4.69 -17.23
CA ALA A 278 -36.91 4.98 -17.59
C ALA A 278 -37.07 5.36 -19.07
N THR A 279 -36.16 6.18 -19.59
CA THR A 279 -36.15 6.59 -21.00
C THR A 279 -35.91 5.38 -21.91
N ASP A 280 -34.91 4.56 -21.60
CA ASP A 280 -34.57 3.36 -22.36
C ASP A 280 -35.72 2.36 -22.37
N MET A 281 -36.36 2.15 -21.21
CA MET A 281 -37.54 1.28 -21.11
C MET A 281 -38.73 1.88 -21.88
N ALA A 282 -38.94 3.20 -21.87
CA ALA A 282 -40.03 3.82 -22.62
C ALA A 282 -39.92 3.57 -24.13
N GLN A 283 -38.70 3.56 -24.69
CA GLN A 283 -38.44 3.26 -26.10
C GLN A 283 -38.70 1.79 -26.49
N GLN A 284 -38.78 0.87 -25.53
CA GLN A 284 -39.09 -0.53 -25.78
C GLN A 284 -40.60 -0.75 -25.94
N GLU A 285 -41.09 -0.69 -27.17
CA GLU A 285 -42.49 -1.00 -27.52
C GLU A 285 -42.78 -2.50 -27.37
N CYS A 286 -43.61 -2.86 -26.38
CA CYS A 286 -43.87 -4.27 -26.05
C CYS A 286 -44.52 -5.05 -27.19
N ASP A 287 -45.46 -4.44 -27.92
CA ASP A 287 -46.14 -5.10 -29.04
C ASP A 287 -45.13 -5.48 -30.15
N ARG A 288 -44.25 -4.54 -30.51
CA ARG A 288 -43.18 -4.76 -31.50
C ARG A 288 -42.18 -5.83 -31.06
N LEU A 289 -41.84 -5.86 -29.77
CA LEU A 289 -40.94 -6.88 -29.21
C LEU A 289 -41.59 -8.27 -29.11
N CYS A 290 -42.91 -8.31 -29.01
CA CYS A 290 -43.69 -9.53 -28.82
C CYS A 290 -44.07 -10.21 -30.13
N GLN A 291 -44.32 -9.45 -31.19
CA GLN A 291 -44.70 -9.99 -32.50
C GLN A 291 -43.84 -11.18 -32.98
N PRO A 292 -42.49 -11.05 -33.10
CA PRO A 292 -41.67 -12.18 -33.58
C PRO A 292 -41.60 -13.34 -32.58
N LYS A 293 -41.87 -13.10 -31.29
CA LYS A 293 -41.92 -14.16 -30.27
C LYS A 293 -43.21 -14.98 -30.41
N VAL A 294 -44.34 -14.30 -30.59
CA VAL A 294 -45.66 -14.93 -30.79
C VAL A 294 -45.63 -15.79 -32.05
N GLU A 295 -45.07 -15.29 -33.15
CA GLU A 295 -44.89 -16.04 -34.40
C GLU A 295 -44.12 -17.35 -34.16
N ARG A 296 -42.98 -17.31 -33.47
CA ARG A 296 -42.21 -18.52 -33.12
C ARG A 296 -43.00 -19.50 -32.25
N VAL A 297 -43.77 -19.01 -31.29
CA VAL A 297 -44.60 -19.86 -30.43
C VAL A 297 -45.70 -20.53 -31.24
N LEU A 298 -46.37 -19.80 -32.14
CA LEU A 298 -47.40 -20.34 -33.03
C LEU A 298 -46.83 -21.40 -33.98
N GLU A 299 -45.68 -21.14 -34.61
CA GLU A 299 -44.98 -22.12 -35.45
C GLU A 299 -44.60 -23.38 -34.66
N ARG A 300 -44.07 -23.21 -33.46
CA ARG A 300 -43.74 -24.33 -32.57
C ARG A 300 -44.99 -25.13 -32.20
N LEU A 301 -46.09 -24.49 -31.86
CA LEU A 301 -47.36 -25.16 -31.56
C LEU A 301 -47.89 -25.96 -32.77
N LYS A 302 -47.73 -25.46 -34.00
CA LYS A 302 -48.10 -26.21 -35.23
C LYS A 302 -47.25 -27.46 -35.44
N SER A 303 -45.99 -27.44 -35.00
CA SER A 303 -45.06 -28.56 -35.15
C SER A 303 -45.20 -29.65 -34.08
N LEU A 304 -45.98 -29.42 -33.02
CA LEU A 304 -46.15 -30.33 -31.89
C LEU A 304 -47.44 -31.15 -32.03
N ASP A 305 -47.36 -32.45 -31.70
CA ASP A 305 -48.56 -33.28 -31.55
C ASP A 305 -49.35 -32.82 -30.32
N PRO A 306 -50.64 -32.42 -30.43
CA PRO A 306 -51.46 -32.01 -29.30
C PRO A 306 -51.49 -33.00 -28.13
N ALA A 307 -51.36 -34.31 -28.41
CA ALA A 307 -51.31 -35.36 -27.38
C ALA A 307 -50.00 -35.39 -26.58
N SER A 308 -48.95 -34.73 -27.09
CA SER A 308 -47.60 -34.69 -26.48
C SER A 308 -47.36 -33.48 -25.56
N ILE A 309 -48.27 -32.50 -25.56
CA ILE A 309 -48.18 -31.28 -24.73
C ILE A 309 -48.62 -31.60 -23.29
N SER A 310 -47.72 -32.15 -22.47
CA SER A 310 -48.00 -32.46 -21.07
C SER A 310 -47.30 -31.51 -20.10
N LYS A 311 -48.09 -31.04 -19.12
CA LYS A 311 -47.82 -30.18 -17.95
C LYS A 311 -46.92 -28.94 -18.14
N PRO A 312 -47.30 -27.78 -17.57
CA PRO A 312 -46.47 -26.58 -17.64
C PRO A 312 -45.09 -26.81 -17.04
N SER A 313 -44.05 -26.46 -17.80
CA SER A 313 -42.66 -26.45 -17.30
C SER A 313 -42.51 -25.43 -16.16
N ARG A 314 -41.77 -25.77 -15.11
CA ARG A 314 -41.40 -24.84 -14.01
C ARG A 314 -40.39 -23.76 -14.44
N ASN A 315 -39.90 -23.79 -15.69
CA ASN A 315 -38.89 -22.87 -16.19
C ASN A 315 -39.55 -21.69 -16.97
N PRO A 316 -39.42 -20.43 -16.50
CA PRO A 316 -40.30 -19.31 -16.88
C PRO A 316 -39.89 -18.57 -18.16
N ARG A 317 -39.09 -19.16 -19.06
CA ARG A 317 -38.80 -18.51 -20.34
C ARG A 317 -40.06 -18.57 -21.21
N TRP A 318 -40.54 -17.42 -21.66
CA TRP A 318 -41.83 -17.28 -22.38
C TRP A 318 -41.95 -18.26 -23.57
N GLU A 319 -40.88 -18.57 -24.29
CA GLU A 319 -40.89 -19.52 -25.42
C GLU A 319 -40.78 -21.01 -25.02
N GLY A 320 -40.50 -21.32 -23.75
CA GLY A 320 -40.15 -22.65 -23.26
C GLY A 320 -41.30 -23.47 -22.68
N ASN A 321 -42.54 -22.96 -22.72
CA ASN A 321 -43.69 -23.60 -22.07
C ASN A 321 -44.90 -23.75 -23.00
N PRO A 322 -44.89 -24.68 -23.98
CA PRO A 322 -45.96 -24.86 -24.96
C PRO A 322 -47.34 -25.12 -24.32
N ALA A 323 -47.36 -25.80 -23.16
CA ALA A 323 -48.58 -26.08 -22.41
C ALA A 323 -49.28 -24.82 -21.86
N ALA A 324 -48.56 -23.72 -21.62
CA ALA A 324 -49.13 -22.45 -21.16
C ALA A 324 -49.82 -21.64 -22.28
N TYR A 325 -49.63 -22.05 -23.53
CA TYR A 325 -50.05 -21.32 -24.74
C TYR A 325 -50.95 -22.14 -25.67
N ALA A 326 -51.08 -23.44 -25.44
CA ALA A 326 -51.96 -24.31 -26.20
C ALA A 326 -53.43 -23.84 -26.10
N GLY A 327 -54.11 -23.75 -27.24
CA GLY A 327 -55.51 -23.33 -27.32
C GLY A 327 -55.76 -21.81 -27.24
N LYS A 328 -54.72 -20.98 -27.10
CA LYS A 328 -54.84 -19.52 -27.16
C LYS A 328 -54.83 -19.02 -28.60
N SER A 329 -55.67 -18.05 -28.89
CA SER A 329 -55.65 -17.29 -30.15
C SER A 329 -54.36 -16.46 -30.28
N PRO A 330 -53.94 -16.10 -31.51
CA PRO A 330 -52.82 -15.18 -31.72
C PRO A 330 -52.96 -13.86 -30.93
N GLU A 331 -54.17 -13.32 -30.83
CA GLU A 331 -54.47 -12.10 -30.08
C GLU A 331 -54.24 -12.28 -28.58
N GLN A 332 -54.68 -13.40 -28.00
CA GLN A 332 -54.45 -13.74 -26.59
C GLN A 332 -52.96 -13.91 -26.30
N LEU A 333 -52.20 -14.57 -27.19
CA LEU A 333 -50.75 -14.72 -27.04
C LEU A 333 -50.02 -13.38 -27.11
N SER A 334 -50.45 -12.49 -28.00
CA SER A 334 -49.90 -11.13 -28.09
C SER A 334 -50.17 -10.34 -26.82
N GLN A 335 -51.39 -10.40 -26.27
CA GLN A 335 -51.75 -9.74 -25.01
C GLN A 335 -50.94 -10.27 -23.82
N ASP A 336 -50.83 -11.59 -23.67
CA ASP A 336 -50.04 -12.23 -22.60
C ASP A 336 -48.56 -11.84 -22.67
N CYS A 337 -48.01 -11.79 -23.89
CA CYS A 337 -46.65 -11.33 -24.12
C CYS A 337 -46.49 -9.86 -23.73
N ALA A 338 -47.38 -8.99 -24.19
CA ALA A 338 -47.32 -7.55 -23.92
C ALA A 338 -47.45 -7.24 -22.41
N GLN A 339 -48.32 -7.97 -21.70
CA GLN A 339 -48.44 -7.90 -20.24
C GLN A 339 -47.14 -8.34 -19.55
N SER A 340 -46.55 -9.48 -19.96
CA SER A 340 -45.29 -9.97 -19.42
C SER A 340 -44.14 -8.99 -19.67
N CYS A 341 -44.09 -8.41 -20.87
CA CYS A 341 -43.13 -7.37 -21.23
C CYS A 341 -43.29 -6.13 -20.35
N THR A 342 -44.51 -5.65 -20.17
CA THR A 342 -44.81 -4.48 -19.32
C THR A 342 -44.41 -4.73 -17.86
N ALA A 343 -44.72 -5.92 -17.33
CA ALA A 343 -44.31 -6.32 -15.99
C ALA A 343 -42.78 -6.37 -15.84
N SER A 344 -42.07 -6.92 -16.84
CA SER A 344 -40.60 -6.95 -16.85
C SER A 344 -39.97 -5.55 -16.90
N LYS A 345 -40.53 -4.64 -17.71
CA LYS A 345 -40.10 -3.23 -17.76
C LYS A 345 -40.28 -2.56 -16.39
N ARG A 346 -41.43 -2.75 -15.74
CA ARG A 346 -41.69 -2.21 -14.39
C ARG A 346 -40.70 -2.77 -13.37
N SER A 347 -40.49 -4.08 -13.35
CA SER A 347 -39.52 -4.72 -12.45
C SER A 347 -38.10 -4.19 -12.66
N THR A 348 -37.70 -3.89 -13.91
CA THR A 348 -36.40 -3.28 -14.22
C THR A 348 -36.28 -1.89 -13.62
N LEU A 349 -37.31 -1.06 -13.72
CA LEU A 349 -37.33 0.28 -13.13
C LEU A 349 -37.33 0.24 -11.60
N ASP A 350 -38.07 -0.69 -11.00
CA ASP A 350 -38.07 -0.87 -9.55
C ASP A 350 -36.70 -1.36 -9.06
N ALA A 351 -36.02 -2.24 -9.81
CA ALA A 351 -34.64 -2.65 -9.52
C ALA A 351 -33.64 -1.49 -9.67
N ALA A 352 -33.81 -0.63 -10.68
CA ALA A 352 -32.98 0.55 -10.86
C ALA A 352 -33.17 1.55 -9.70
N ARG A 353 -34.41 1.79 -9.26
CA ARG A 353 -34.71 2.63 -8.09
C ARG A 353 -34.06 2.06 -6.84
N LEU A 354 -34.30 0.78 -6.53
CA LEU A 354 -33.68 0.10 -5.39
C LEU A 354 -32.15 0.25 -5.40
N TYR A 355 -31.52 0.06 -6.56
CA TYR A 355 -30.07 0.20 -6.71
C TYR A 355 -29.59 1.63 -6.42
N TYR A 356 -30.16 2.64 -7.07
CA TYR A 356 -29.66 4.02 -7.00
C TYR A 356 -30.12 4.79 -5.76
N GLU A 357 -31.33 4.54 -5.28
CA GLU A 357 -31.95 5.30 -4.19
C GLU A 357 -31.66 4.69 -2.82
N GLU A 358 -31.42 3.38 -2.75
CA GLU A 358 -31.16 2.68 -1.48
C GLU A 358 -29.76 2.06 -1.41
N GLN A 359 -29.41 1.18 -2.35
CA GLN A 359 -28.18 0.37 -2.24
C GLN A 359 -26.90 1.20 -2.40
N VAL A 360 -26.84 2.10 -3.39
CA VAL A 360 -25.67 2.96 -3.62
C VAL A 360 -25.44 3.91 -2.43
N PRO A 361 -26.44 4.66 -1.92
CA PRO A 361 -26.24 5.51 -0.74
C PRO A 361 -25.84 4.74 0.52
N ALA A 362 -26.48 3.59 0.78
CA ALA A 362 -26.13 2.75 1.92
C ALA A 362 -24.66 2.26 1.85
N ARG A 363 -24.23 1.82 0.66
CA ARG A 363 -22.84 1.41 0.42
C ARG A 363 -21.86 2.57 0.62
N ILE A 364 -22.13 3.74 0.02
CA ILE A 364 -21.28 4.93 0.17
C ILE A 364 -21.16 5.35 1.63
N LYS A 365 -22.24 5.26 2.42
CA LYS A 365 -22.21 5.54 3.86
C LYS A 365 -21.26 4.60 4.62
N GLN A 366 -21.33 3.30 4.33
CA GLN A 366 -20.44 2.31 4.94
C GLN A 366 -18.98 2.53 4.52
N GLU A 367 -18.73 2.71 3.23
CA GLU A 367 -17.39 2.97 2.68
C GLU A 367 -16.78 4.28 3.23
N SER A 368 -17.60 5.31 3.42
CA SER A 368 -17.18 6.58 4.05
C SER A 368 -16.82 6.41 5.53
N ALA A 369 -17.54 5.56 6.26
CA ALA A 369 -17.19 5.22 7.64
C ALA A 369 -15.87 4.44 7.72
N THR A 370 -15.63 3.51 6.79
CA THR A 370 -14.34 2.83 6.64
C THR A 370 -13.22 3.83 6.35
N LEU A 371 -13.44 4.74 5.39
CA LEU A 371 -12.48 5.79 5.05
C LEU A 371 -12.14 6.67 6.27
N ALA A 372 -13.15 7.08 7.06
CA ALA A 372 -12.95 7.84 8.30
C ALA A 372 -12.12 7.07 9.33
N LYS A 373 -12.41 5.78 9.53
CA LYS A 373 -11.67 4.91 10.46
C LYS A 373 -10.20 4.77 10.06
N LEU A 374 -9.94 4.60 8.76
CA LEU A 374 -8.59 4.39 8.23
C LEU A 374 -7.74 5.66 8.28
N THR A 375 -8.32 6.81 7.96
CA THR A 375 -7.60 8.08 7.76
C THR A 375 -7.68 9.03 8.95
N GLY A 376 -8.59 8.78 9.90
CA GLY A 376 -8.92 9.71 10.96
C GLY A 376 -9.67 10.96 10.50
N TRP A 377 -10.05 11.07 9.23
CA TRP A 377 -10.88 12.17 8.71
C TRP A 377 -12.28 12.15 9.30
N SER A 378 -12.90 13.33 9.45
CA SER A 378 -14.29 13.41 9.85
C SER A 378 -15.22 13.04 8.69
N LEU A 379 -16.42 12.55 8.99
CA LEU A 379 -17.44 12.29 7.97
C LEU A 379 -17.82 13.57 7.20
N ALA A 380 -17.75 14.74 7.86
CA ALA A 380 -17.99 16.03 7.22
C ALA A 380 -16.91 16.40 6.20
N ASP A 381 -15.64 16.10 6.48
CA ASP A 381 -14.55 16.34 5.52
C ASP A 381 -14.63 15.38 4.32
N ILE A 382 -15.03 14.13 4.57
CA ILE A 382 -15.26 13.13 3.51
C ILE A 382 -16.42 13.54 2.62
N ASP A 383 -17.50 14.08 3.20
CA ASP A 383 -18.65 14.57 2.47
C ASP A 383 -18.30 15.81 1.60
N LYS A 384 -17.50 16.76 2.12
CA LYS A 384 -16.93 17.86 1.31
C LYS A 384 -16.04 17.36 0.19
N LEU A 385 -15.22 16.33 0.45
CA LEU A 385 -14.40 15.68 -0.57
C LEU A 385 -15.27 15.05 -1.66
N ALA A 386 -16.35 14.37 -1.29
CA ALA A 386 -17.28 13.74 -2.22
C ALA A 386 -17.97 14.77 -3.13
N ARG A 387 -18.25 15.97 -2.63
CA ARG A 387 -18.76 17.10 -3.42
C ARG A 387 -17.70 17.85 -4.23
N GLY A 388 -16.42 17.49 -4.09
CA GLY A 388 -15.32 18.17 -4.76
C GLY A 388 -15.02 19.57 -4.22
N GLU A 389 -15.50 19.91 -3.02
CA GLU A 389 -15.38 21.26 -2.43
C GLU A 389 -13.98 21.51 -1.86
N SER A 390 -13.45 20.54 -1.11
CA SER A 390 -12.15 20.68 -0.43
C SER A 390 -11.53 19.34 -0.10
N LYS A 391 -10.20 19.29 -0.04
CA LYS A 391 -9.47 18.12 0.45
C LYS A 391 -9.44 18.08 1.98
N PRO A 392 -9.60 16.92 2.62
CA PRO A 392 -9.39 16.77 4.05
C PRO A 392 -7.95 17.11 4.45
N PRO A 393 -7.71 17.57 5.68
CA PRO A 393 -6.37 17.82 6.16
C PRO A 393 -5.57 16.51 6.27
N LEU A 394 -4.29 16.55 5.88
CA LEU A 394 -3.39 15.38 5.95
C LEU A 394 -3.03 15.00 7.40
N HIS A 395 -3.06 15.97 8.30
CA HIS A 395 -2.87 15.76 9.72
C HIS A 395 -4.15 16.17 10.45
N LYS A 396 -4.55 15.41 11.48
CA LYS A 396 -5.41 15.98 12.50
C LYS A 396 -4.67 17.18 13.09
N THR A 397 -5.00 18.39 12.66
CA THR A 397 -4.91 19.52 13.58
C THR A 397 -5.89 19.16 14.66
N SER A 398 -5.38 18.57 15.75
CA SER A 398 -6.19 18.48 16.94
C SER A 398 -6.64 19.90 17.23
N SER A 399 -7.92 20.19 17.06
CA SER A 399 -8.52 21.38 17.64
C SER A 399 -8.59 21.25 19.17
N SER A 400 -7.94 20.24 19.78
CA SER A 400 -7.47 20.40 21.14
C SER A 400 -6.30 21.37 21.09
N GLN A 401 -6.51 22.56 21.66
CA GLN A 401 -5.41 23.31 22.27
C GLN A 401 -4.47 22.31 22.98
N PRO A 402 -3.14 22.51 22.93
CA PRO A 402 -2.23 21.67 23.68
C PRO A 402 -2.76 21.58 25.11
N ASP A 403 -3.03 20.37 25.59
CA ASP A 403 -3.46 20.16 26.96
C ASP A 403 -2.30 20.60 27.85
N THR A 404 -2.35 21.85 28.31
CA THR A 404 -1.33 22.50 29.14
C THR A 404 -1.25 21.89 30.53
N ARG A 405 -2.12 20.91 30.84
CA ARG A 405 -2.09 20.18 32.10
C ARG A 405 -0.89 19.27 32.17
N THR A 406 -0.24 19.35 33.30
CA THR A 406 0.91 18.55 33.72
C THR A 406 0.52 17.08 33.95
N TRP A 407 1.51 16.19 33.98
CA TRP A 407 1.24 14.74 34.04
C TRP A 407 0.50 14.30 35.32
N TRP A 408 0.65 15.05 36.42
CA TRP A 408 -0.04 14.78 37.68
C TRP A 408 -1.49 15.29 37.68
N GLU A 409 -1.79 16.43 37.06
CA GLU A 409 -3.16 16.95 36.96
C GLU A 409 -4.09 15.98 36.23
N ARG A 410 -3.56 15.29 35.20
CA ARG A 410 -4.29 14.24 34.46
C ARG A 410 -4.59 12.99 35.31
N LEU A 411 -3.75 12.69 36.28
CA LEU A 411 -3.84 11.47 37.08
C LEU A 411 -4.79 11.61 38.28
N PHE A 412 -4.96 12.83 38.81
CA PHE A 412 -5.67 13.07 40.08
C PHE A 412 -7.08 13.68 39.92
N GLU A 413 -7.42 14.31 38.79
CA GLU A 413 -8.78 14.87 38.59
C GLU A 413 -9.85 13.84 38.19
N THR A 414 -9.47 12.67 37.66
CA THR A 414 -10.42 11.56 37.40
C THR A 414 -11.06 11.01 38.67
N ARG A 415 -10.54 11.35 39.86
CA ARG A 415 -11.12 10.97 41.16
C ARG A 415 -12.10 11.99 41.75
N ARG A 416 -12.17 13.23 41.24
CA ARG A 416 -13.10 14.26 41.78
C ARG A 416 -14.53 14.11 41.28
N SER A 417 -14.77 13.46 40.14
CA SER A 417 -16.11 13.19 39.63
C SER A 417 -16.81 12.00 40.31
N ALA A 418 -16.08 11.18 41.10
CA ALA A 418 -16.62 10.00 41.78
C ALA A 418 -16.97 10.23 43.26
N THR A 419 -16.69 11.40 43.83
CA THR A 419 -16.86 11.68 45.28
C THR A 419 -17.73 12.90 45.59
N ALA A 420 -18.56 13.36 44.64
CA ALA A 420 -19.55 14.42 44.89
C ALA A 420 -20.97 13.88 45.19
N ALA A 421 -21.14 12.58 45.45
CA ALA A 421 -22.43 11.95 45.72
C ALA A 421 -22.62 11.43 47.16
N ALA A 422 -21.72 11.74 48.10
CA ALA A 422 -21.91 11.35 49.50
C ALA A 422 -21.24 12.34 50.46
N ALA A 423 -21.97 12.67 51.53
CA ALA A 423 -21.66 13.57 52.65
C ALA A 423 -21.89 15.07 52.35
N ASN A 424 -22.63 15.85 53.15
CA ASN A 424 -23.01 15.67 54.56
C ASN A 424 -24.19 16.61 54.97
N PRO A 425 -24.72 16.45 56.19
CA PRO A 425 -26.03 16.92 56.67
C PRO A 425 -26.00 18.28 57.38
N ALA A 426 -27.21 18.68 57.80
CA ALA A 426 -27.65 19.81 58.60
C ALA A 426 -26.70 20.39 59.67
N THR A 427 -26.86 21.71 59.91
CA THR A 427 -26.82 22.40 61.22
C THR A 427 -27.35 23.85 61.07
N PRO A 428 -27.68 24.59 62.16
CA PRO A 428 -29.00 25.20 62.34
C PRO A 428 -29.00 26.74 62.36
N SER A 429 -30.19 27.33 62.27
CA SER A 429 -30.64 28.57 62.95
C SER A 429 -32.15 28.61 62.97
#